data_AF-A0AAE1FJ69-F1
#
_entry.id   AF-A0AAE1FJ69-F1
#
_cell.length_a   1.000
_cell.length_b   1.000
_cell.length_c   1.000
_cell.angle_alpha   90.00
_cell.angle_beta   90.00
_cell.angle_gamma   90.00
#
_symmetry.space_group_name_H-M   'P 1'
#
loop_
_entity.id
_entity.type
_entity.pdbx_description
1 polymer ?
#
loop_
_entity_poly.entity_id
_entity_poly.type
_entity_poly.pdbx_seq_one_letter_code
_entity_poly.pdbx_strand_id
1 'polypeptide(L)'
;MVIDFEVLSNFCQVCHSREKKKLPFTPEWQQAHSPRCNKNFNGTASAMESEAARRLWRRSTTLGLRYTTFVGDGDSSTYKAVKDLNPYDVPVVKEECVNHVSKRLGTRLRKLKELSTSITTKTGKEVRRWAVLAS
;
A
#
# COMPACT_ATOMS: atom_id res chain seq x y z
N MET A 1 -11.96 -15.54 -7.04
CA MET A 1 -12.35 -16.10 -5.73
C MET A 1 -11.48 -15.46 -4.66
N VAL A 2 -12.07 -14.95 -3.58
CA VAL A 2 -11.34 -14.35 -2.44
C VAL A 2 -11.57 -15.27 -1.23
N ILE A 3 -10.50 -15.69 -0.55
CA ILE A 3 -10.57 -16.67 0.54
C ILE A 3 -10.59 -15.98 1.91
N ASP A 4 -9.87 -14.86 2.06
CA ASP A 4 -9.81 -14.07 3.29
C ASP A 4 -9.54 -12.60 2.94
N PHE A 5 -10.08 -11.67 3.72
CA PHE A 5 -9.89 -10.22 3.52
C PHE A 5 -10.08 -9.43 4.83
N GLU A 6 -9.33 -8.35 5.00
CA GLU A 6 -9.47 -7.43 6.13
C GLU A 6 -9.79 -6.03 5.59
N VAL A 7 -10.84 -5.41 6.12
CA VAL A 7 -11.20 -4.02 5.78
C VAL A 7 -10.94 -3.16 7.00
N LEU A 8 -9.96 -2.27 6.87
CA LEU A 8 -9.73 -1.23 7.85
C LEU A 8 -10.33 0.08 7.37
N SER A 9 -10.80 0.88 8.32
CA SER A 9 -11.15 2.28 8.11
C SER A 9 -10.81 3.06 9.37
N ASN A 10 -10.13 4.19 9.17
CA ASN A 10 -9.93 5.20 10.21
C ASN A 10 -11.02 6.29 10.19
N PHE A 11 -12.04 6.11 9.35
CA PHE A 11 -13.11 7.06 9.12
C PHE A 11 -14.49 6.44 9.38
N CYS A 12 -15.39 7.25 9.94
CA CYS A 12 -16.81 6.95 9.99
C CYS A 12 -17.59 8.24 9.71
N GLN A 13 -18.49 8.19 8.73
CA GLN A 13 -19.30 9.34 8.33
C GLN A 13 -20.15 9.88 9.48
N VAL A 14 -20.68 9.01 10.34
CA VAL A 14 -21.52 9.38 11.48
C VAL A 14 -20.68 10.10 12.55
N CYS A 15 -19.51 9.55 12.91
CA CYS A 15 -18.57 10.21 13.81
C CYS A 15 -18.14 11.58 13.26
N HIS A 16 -17.76 11.63 11.98
CA HIS A 16 -17.33 12.87 11.33
C HIS A 16 -18.44 13.93 11.31
N SER A 17 -19.67 13.54 10.98
CA SER A 17 -20.81 14.47 10.99
C SER A 17 -21.12 14.99 12.39
N ARG A 18 -20.97 14.15 13.42
CA ARG A 18 -21.17 14.53 14.82
C ARG A 18 -20.10 15.51 15.29
N GLU A 19 -18.85 15.24 14.96
CA GLU A 19 -17.69 16.11 15.21
C GLU A 19 -17.86 17.48 14.52
N LYS A 20 -18.27 17.49 13.24
CA LYS A 20 -18.57 18.73 12.50
C LYS A 20 -19.67 19.57 13.16
N LYS A 21 -20.68 18.91 13.76
CA LYS A 21 -21.75 19.56 14.53
C LYS A 21 -21.36 19.92 15.96
N LYS A 22 -20.13 19.61 16.40
CA LYS A 22 -19.63 19.82 17.77
C LYS A 22 -20.52 19.17 18.85
N LEU A 23 -21.14 18.05 18.52
CA LEU A 23 -21.95 17.31 19.49
C LEU A 23 -21.04 16.43 20.37
N PRO A 24 -21.28 16.34 21.69
CA PRO A 24 -20.44 15.56 22.59
C PRO A 24 -20.53 14.06 22.29
N PHE A 25 -19.42 13.35 22.42
CA PHE A 25 -19.38 11.89 22.32
C PHE A 25 -19.65 11.28 23.71
N THR A 26 -20.91 11.31 24.15
CA THR A 26 -21.29 10.75 25.44
C THR A 26 -21.15 9.21 25.46
N PRO A 27 -20.93 8.58 26.62
CA PRO A 27 -20.80 7.12 26.72
C PRO A 27 -22.01 6.38 26.14
N GLU A 28 -23.22 6.88 26.36
CA GLU A 28 -24.47 6.28 25.87
C GLU A 28 -24.51 6.29 24.34
N TRP A 29 -24.10 7.42 23.74
CA TRP A 29 -24.03 7.53 22.30
C TRP A 29 -22.94 6.63 21.71
N GLN A 30 -21.75 6.60 22.32
CA GLN A 30 -20.65 5.75 21.86
C GLN A 30 -21.04 4.27 21.91
N GLN A 31 -21.68 3.83 22.99
CA GLN A 31 -22.16 2.46 23.13
C GLN A 31 -23.23 2.13 22.09
N ALA A 32 -24.18 3.03 21.85
CA ALA A 32 -25.21 2.85 20.82
C ALA A 32 -24.63 2.87 19.39
N HIS A 33 -23.57 3.65 19.15
CA HIS A 33 -22.95 3.79 17.83
C HIS A 33 -21.92 2.71 17.51
N SER A 34 -21.21 2.20 18.53
CA SER A 34 -20.10 1.26 18.38
C SER A 34 -20.39 0.10 17.42
N PRO A 35 -21.55 -0.59 17.48
CA PRO A 35 -21.85 -1.69 16.56
C PRO A 35 -21.97 -1.30 15.07
N ARG A 36 -22.16 -0.01 14.77
CA ARG A 36 -22.30 0.53 13.41
C ARG A 36 -21.16 1.47 13.03
N CYS A 37 -20.14 1.58 13.87
CA CYS A 37 -19.01 2.46 13.61
C CYS A 37 -18.10 1.81 12.58
N ASN A 38 -17.94 2.46 11.43
CA ASN A 38 -16.99 2.00 10.41
C ASN A 38 -15.54 2.31 10.78
N LYS A 39 -15.28 3.12 11.81
CA LYS A 39 -13.92 3.42 12.25
C LYS A 39 -13.41 2.29 13.15
N ASN A 40 -12.67 1.36 12.57
CA ASN A 40 -12.11 0.18 13.24
C ASN A 40 -10.56 0.22 13.34
N PHE A 41 -9.94 1.30 12.88
CA PHE A 41 -8.50 1.54 12.98
C PHE A 41 -8.21 2.95 13.49
N ASN A 42 -7.37 3.03 14.53
CA ASN A 42 -6.92 4.29 15.13
C ASN A 42 -5.46 4.52 14.71
N GLY A 43 -5.25 4.99 13.48
CA GLY A 43 -3.93 5.28 12.94
C GLY A 43 -4.00 6.00 11.58
N THR A 44 -2.84 6.22 10.97
CA THR A 44 -2.74 6.88 9.67
C THR A 44 -3.24 5.97 8.54
N ALA A 45 -3.70 6.56 7.44
CA ALA A 45 -4.10 5.79 6.26
C ALA A 45 -2.94 4.90 5.75
N SER A 46 -1.70 5.40 5.79
CA SER A 46 -0.50 4.66 5.41
C SER A 46 -0.22 3.42 6.30
N ALA A 47 -0.64 3.44 7.57
CA ALA A 47 -0.42 2.31 8.48
C ALA A 47 -1.48 1.20 8.33
N MET A 48 -2.61 1.49 7.66
CA MET A 48 -3.72 0.55 7.52
C MET A 48 -3.33 -0.68 6.71
N GLU A 49 -2.54 -0.53 5.66
CA GLU A 49 -2.11 -1.68 4.85
C GLU A 49 -1.25 -2.65 5.66
N SER A 50 -0.28 -2.11 6.41
CA SER A 50 0.55 -2.90 7.31
C SER A 50 -0.26 -3.60 8.41
N GLU A 51 -1.20 -2.89 9.04
CA GLU A 51 -2.06 -3.49 10.07
C GLU A 51 -3.00 -4.56 9.49
N ALA A 52 -3.60 -4.31 8.32
CA ALA A 52 -4.48 -5.27 7.67
C ALA A 52 -3.74 -6.57 7.34
N ALA A 53 -2.52 -6.45 6.78
CA ALA A 53 -1.64 -7.60 6.54
C ALA A 53 -1.31 -8.34 7.84
N ARG A 54 -0.99 -7.64 8.93
CA ARG A 54 -0.74 -8.29 10.23
C ARG A 54 -1.94 -9.08 10.73
N ARG A 55 -3.16 -8.53 10.63
CA ARG A 55 -4.39 -9.20 11.06
C ARG A 55 -4.67 -10.46 10.24
N LEU A 56 -4.51 -10.37 8.92
CA LEU A 56 -4.66 -11.50 8.00
C LEU A 56 -3.69 -12.63 8.35
N TRP A 57 -2.38 -12.34 8.42
CA TRP A 57 -1.37 -13.36 8.73
C TRP A 57 -1.48 -13.92 10.14
N ARG A 58 -2.01 -13.16 11.10
CA ARG A 58 -2.20 -13.64 12.47
C ARG A 58 -3.35 -14.64 12.57
N ARG A 59 -4.44 -14.44 11.83
CA ARG A 59 -5.63 -15.31 11.89
C ARG A 59 -5.59 -16.50 10.93
N SER A 60 -4.68 -16.50 9.97
CA SER A 60 -4.59 -17.50 8.92
C SER A 60 -4.47 -18.93 9.46
N THR A 61 -3.65 -19.16 10.49
CA THR A 61 -3.44 -20.49 11.08
C THR A 61 -4.70 -21.05 11.71
N THR A 62 -5.50 -20.20 12.38
CA THR A 62 -6.82 -20.56 12.93
C THR A 62 -7.82 -20.92 11.83
N LEU A 63 -7.66 -20.35 10.62
CA LEU A 63 -8.47 -20.68 9.44
C LEU A 63 -7.92 -21.89 8.66
N GLY A 64 -6.81 -22.51 9.10
CA GLY A 64 -6.15 -23.61 8.39
C GLY A 64 -5.40 -23.16 7.12
N LEU A 65 -5.06 -21.86 7.02
CA LEU A 65 -4.40 -21.26 5.86
C LEU A 65 -2.94 -20.90 6.18
N ARG A 66 -2.09 -20.92 5.14
CA ARG A 66 -0.72 -20.40 5.19
C ARG A 66 -0.47 -19.48 4.01
N TYR A 67 -0.25 -18.20 4.29
CA TYR A 67 0.08 -17.20 3.28
C TYR A 67 1.60 -17.12 3.09
N THR A 68 2.14 -17.90 2.15
CA THR A 68 3.59 -18.04 1.94
C THR A 68 4.19 -16.99 1.01
N THR A 69 3.36 -16.31 0.21
CA THR A 69 3.79 -15.28 -0.74
C THR A 69 3.09 -13.96 -0.43
N PHE A 70 3.88 -12.90 -0.32
CA PHE A 70 3.41 -11.53 -0.18
C PHE A 70 3.64 -10.79 -1.51
N VAL A 71 2.56 -10.39 -2.18
CA VAL A 71 2.63 -9.57 -3.39
C VAL A 71 2.31 -8.14 -3.00
N GLY A 72 3.27 -7.23 -3.18
CA GLY A 72 3.09 -5.81 -2.89
C GLY A 72 3.62 -4.93 -4.00
N ASP A 73 3.32 -3.63 -3.92
CA ASP A 73 4.19 -2.64 -4.53
C ASP A 73 5.45 -2.45 -3.68
N GLY A 74 6.41 -1.68 -4.16
CA GLY A 74 7.74 -1.59 -3.56
C GLY A 74 7.80 -1.12 -2.09
N ASP A 75 6.67 -0.84 -1.43
CA ASP A 75 6.61 -0.45 -0.03
C ASP A 75 7.09 -1.58 0.90
N SER A 76 8.17 -1.28 1.61
CA SER A 76 8.92 -2.25 2.41
C SER A 76 8.37 -2.42 3.83
N SER A 77 7.55 -1.47 4.30
CA SER A 77 7.01 -1.45 5.67
C SER A 77 6.03 -2.59 5.93
N THR A 78 5.08 -2.82 5.01
CA THR A 78 4.06 -3.88 5.14
C THR A 78 4.69 -5.27 5.11
N TYR A 79 5.59 -5.54 4.15
CA TYR A 79 6.31 -6.81 4.10
C TYR A 79 7.16 -7.02 5.36
N LYS A 80 7.86 -5.99 5.84
CA LYS A 80 8.63 -6.07 7.09
C LYS A 80 7.72 -6.44 8.26
N ALA A 81 6.55 -5.81 8.39
CA ALA A 81 5.60 -6.13 9.44
C ALA A 81 5.13 -7.59 9.41
N VAL A 82 4.90 -8.16 8.22
CA VAL A 82 4.56 -9.57 8.04
C VAL A 82 5.74 -10.48 8.37
N LYS A 83 6.94 -10.14 7.90
CA LYS A 83 8.16 -10.90 8.17
C LYS A 83 8.47 -10.97 9.66
N ASP A 84 8.33 -9.85 10.37
CA ASP A 84 8.57 -9.74 11.80
C ASP A 84 7.55 -10.55 12.64
N LEU A 85 6.36 -10.86 12.08
CA LEU A 85 5.41 -11.76 12.74
C LEU A 85 5.87 -13.22 12.75
N ASN A 86 6.72 -13.62 11.80
CA ASN A 86 7.16 -15.00 11.56
C ASN A 86 6.07 -16.06 11.84
N PRO A 87 4.92 -16.01 11.14
CA PRO A 87 3.72 -16.73 11.57
C PRO A 87 3.73 -18.24 11.28
N TYR A 88 4.74 -18.73 10.53
CA TYR A 88 4.84 -20.13 10.11
C TYR A 88 6.29 -20.61 10.17
N ASP A 89 6.48 -21.92 10.06
CA ASP A 89 7.81 -22.55 9.93
C ASP A 89 8.47 -22.30 8.57
N VAL A 90 7.70 -21.77 7.61
CA VAL A 90 8.16 -21.40 6.28
C VAL A 90 8.23 -19.88 6.13
N PRO A 91 9.31 -19.32 5.55
CA PRO A 91 9.42 -17.89 5.36
C PRO A 91 8.41 -17.37 4.35
N VAL A 92 7.90 -16.16 4.58
CA VAL A 92 7.08 -15.45 3.60
C VAL A 92 7.98 -14.83 2.53
N VAL A 93 7.75 -15.16 1.26
CA VAL A 93 8.50 -14.64 0.12
C VAL A 93 7.84 -13.36 -0.40
N LYS A 94 8.63 -12.28 -0.57
CA LYS A 94 8.15 -11.06 -1.22
C LYS A 94 8.25 -11.20 -2.73
N GLU A 95 7.15 -10.92 -3.42
CA GLU A 95 7.09 -10.71 -4.86
C GLU A 95 6.61 -9.28 -5.16
N GLU A 96 7.09 -8.74 -6.28
CA GLU A 96 6.71 -7.41 -6.74
C GLU A 96 5.53 -7.49 -7.72
N CYS A 97 4.56 -6.60 -7.56
CA CYS A 97 3.43 -6.52 -8.48
C CYS A 97 3.88 -6.18 -9.90
N VAL A 98 3.57 -7.03 -10.89
CA VAL A 98 3.91 -6.82 -12.31
C VAL A 98 3.41 -5.47 -12.83
N ASN A 99 2.21 -5.06 -12.44
CA ASN A 99 1.68 -3.75 -12.82
C ASN A 99 2.51 -2.60 -12.23
N HIS A 100 3.00 -2.75 -11.01
CA HIS A 100 3.88 -1.76 -10.39
C HIS A 100 5.24 -1.70 -11.10
N VAL A 101 5.82 -2.85 -11.45
CA VAL A 101 7.06 -2.94 -12.23
C VAL A 101 6.92 -2.23 -13.58
N SER A 102 5.84 -2.51 -14.32
CA SER A 102 5.56 -1.87 -15.60
C SER A 102 5.37 -0.36 -15.49
N LYS A 103 4.62 0.11 -14.48
CA LYS A 103 4.46 1.55 -14.20
C LYS A 103 5.78 2.23 -13.89
N ARG A 104 6.62 1.61 -13.04
CA ARG A 104 7.93 2.13 -12.65
C ARG A 104 8.86 2.22 -13.86
N LEU A 105 8.91 1.18 -14.70
CA LEU A 105 9.69 1.18 -15.93
C LEU A 105 9.22 2.28 -16.89
N GLY A 106 7.91 2.37 -17.15
CA GLY A 106 7.34 3.39 -18.02
C GLY A 106 7.64 4.81 -17.56
N THR A 107 7.55 5.08 -16.25
CA THR A 107 7.89 6.40 -15.68
C THR A 107 9.37 6.72 -15.86
N ARG A 108 10.28 5.75 -15.65
CA ARG A 108 11.71 5.95 -15.89
C ARG A 108 12.00 6.23 -17.37
N LEU A 109 11.41 5.46 -18.29
CA LEU A 109 11.59 5.65 -19.73
C LEU A 109 11.08 7.03 -20.21
N ARG A 110 9.96 7.53 -19.69
CA ARG A 110 9.47 8.88 -20.03
C ARG A 110 10.41 9.99 -19.52
N LYS A 111 10.85 9.90 -18.27
CA LYS A 111 11.87 10.84 -17.73
C LYS A 111 13.15 10.83 -18.54
N LEU A 112 13.59 9.64 -18.93
CA LEU A 112 14.74 9.46 -19.80
C LEU A 112 14.55 10.14 -21.17
N LYS A 113 13.36 10.01 -21.77
CA LYS A 113 13.01 10.71 -23.02
C LYS A 113 13.05 12.23 -22.86
N GLU A 114 12.58 12.76 -21.74
CA GLU A 114 12.57 14.20 -21.43
C GLU A 114 13.99 14.76 -21.23
N LEU A 115 14.89 13.98 -20.62
CA LEU A 115 16.30 14.34 -20.41
C LEU A 115 17.20 14.16 -21.65
N SER A 116 16.64 13.62 -22.73
CA SER A 116 17.36 13.41 -23.99
C SER A 116 17.12 14.56 -24.96
N THR A 117 18.20 15.10 -25.52
CA THR A 117 18.16 16.15 -26.56
C THR A 117 18.42 15.52 -27.93
N SER A 118 17.66 15.92 -28.95
CA SER A 118 17.96 15.55 -30.34
C SER A 118 19.22 16.28 -30.82
N ILE A 119 20.17 15.53 -31.37
CA ILE A 119 21.35 16.05 -32.05
C ILE A 119 21.46 15.47 -33.45
N THR A 120 21.89 16.28 -34.40
CA THR A 120 22.14 15.83 -35.77
C THR A 120 23.59 15.43 -35.92
N THR A 121 23.85 14.21 -36.37
CA THR A 121 25.21 13.70 -36.62
C THR A 121 25.79 14.28 -37.92
N LYS A 122 27.12 14.19 -38.09
CA LYS A 122 27.82 14.66 -39.31
C LYS A 122 27.33 14.00 -40.60
N THR A 123 26.65 12.85 -40.51
CA THR A 123 26.04 12.14 -41.64
C THR A 123 24.57 12.52 -41.87
N GLY A 124 24.06 13.55 -41.18
CA GLY A 124 22.67 14.02 -41.29
C GLY A 124 21.65 13.19 -40.51
N LYS A 125 22.07 12.12 -39.81
CA LYS A 125 21.17 11.28 -39.01
C LYS A 125 20.84 11.96 -37.68
N GLU A 126 19.55 12.08 -37.36
CA GLU A 126 19.07 12.56 -36.07
C GLU A 126 19.20 11.45 -35.01
N VAL A 127 19.85 11.76 -33.89
CA VAL A 127 20.02 10.84 -32.76
C VAL A 127 19.72 11.56 -31.46
N ARG A 128 19.16 10.86 -30.47
CA ARG A 128 18.95 11.44 -29.13
C ARG A 128 20.18 11.19 -28.26
N ARG A 129 20.74 12.26 -27.70
CA ARG A 129 21.85 12.20 -26.75
C ARG A 129 21.37 12.64 -25.37
N TRP A 130 21.79 11.90 -24.36
CA TRP A 130 21.56 12.24 -22.97
C TRP A 130 22.30 13.52 -22.63
N ALA A 131 21.65 14.45 -21.91
CA ALA A 131 22.39 15.43 -21.15
C ALA A 131 23.26 14.65 -20.15
N VAL A 132 24.58 14.66 -20.34
CA VAL A 132 25.49 14.05 -19.36
C VAL A 132 25.28 14.83 -18.07
N LEU A 133 24.61 14.20 -17.10
CA LEU A 133 24.63 14.68 -15.73
C LEU A 133 26.09 14.57 -15.28
N ALA A 134 26.80 15.69 -15.33
CA ALA A 134 28.04 15.83 -14.60
C ALA A 134 27.71 15.59 -13.12
N SER A 135 28.52 14.71 -12.53
CA SER A 135 28.51 14.14 -11.18
C SER A 135 27.92 15.01 -10.07
#